data_AF-A0A6D2KUI0-F1
#
_entry.id   AF-A0A6D2KUI0-F1
#
_cell.length_a   1.000
_cell.length_b   1.000
_cell.length_c   1.000
_cell.angle_alpha   90.00
_cell.angle_beta   90.00
_cell.angle_gamma   90.00
#
_symmetry.space_group_name_H-M   'P 1'
#
loop_
_entity.id
_entity.type
_entity.pdbx_description
1 polymer ?
#
loop_
_entity_poly.entity_id
_entity_poly.type
_entity_poly.pdbx_seq_one_letter_code
_entity_poly.pdbx_strand_id
1 'polypeptide(L)'
;MGANEEQIESFSWIIWFIWKARNKKAFNGEEVSALDTAQWALSETECWKMAQVVQSTLDSDEETEPTAEAERGNRWPICNTDASWDKNAKCAGLSFVPKE
;
A
#
# COMPACT_ATOMS: atom_id res chain seq x y z
N MET A 1 -10.07 3.68 -32.19
CA MET A 1 -8.66 3.48 -31.76
C MET A 1 -8.65 3.79 -30.27
N GLY A 2 -8.83 2.77 -29.43
CA GLY A 2 -8.86 2.92 -27.98
C GLY A 2 -7.46 2.70 -27.40
N ALA A 3 -7.18 3.26 -26.22
CA ALA A 3 -6.00 2.91 -25.46
C ALA A 3 -6.03 1.40 -25.14
N ASN A 4 -4.88 0.73 -25.19
CA ASN A 4 -4.78 -0.66 -24.76
C ASN A 4 -4.82 -0.74 -23.22
N GLU A 5 -5.09 -1.92 -22.68
CA GLU A 5 -5.26 -2.12 -21.23
C GLU A 5 -4.00 -1.74 -20.43
N GLU A 6 -2.82 -2.07 -20.97
CA GLU A 6 -1.52 -1.70 -20.40
C GLU A 6 -1.33 -0.18 -20.26
N GLN A 7 -1.76 0.59 -21.26
CA GLN A 7 -1.73 2.06 -21.21
C GLN A 7 -2.66 2.60 -20.12
N ILE A 8 -3.83 1.98 -19.94
CA ILE A 8 -4.80 2.38 -18.91
C ILE A 8 -4.24 2.07 -17.52
N GLU A 9 -3.66 0.88 -17.32
CA GLU A 9 -3.03 0.47 -16.07
C GLU A 9 -1.87 1.40 -15.69
N SER A 10 -1.05 1.79 -16.66
CA SER A 10 0.13 2.64 -16.43
C SER A 10 -0.19 4.12 -16.23
N PHE A 11 -1.36 4.58 -16.69
CA PHE A 11 -1.69 6.01 -16.75
C PHE A 11 -1.63 6.71 -15.39
N SER A 12 -2.22 6.09 -14.36
CA SER A 12 -2.22 6.63 -13.00
C SER A 12 -0.81 6.77 -12.43
N TRP A 13 0.06 5.78 -12.70
CA TRP A 13 1.46 5.81 -12.28
C TRP A 13 2.24 6.90 -13.00
N ILE A 14 2.03 7.09 -14.30
CA ILE A 14 2.69 8.14 -15.08
C ILE A 14 2.36 9.53 -14.50
N ILE A 15 1.08 9.81 -14.23
CA ILE A 15 0.66 11.09 -13.63
C ILE A 15 1.32 11.28 -12.26
N TRP A 16 1.31 10.24 -11.43
CA TRP A 16 1.89 10.28 -10.09
C TRP A 16 3.40 10.58 -10.12
N PHE A 17 4.14 9.92 -11.01
CA PHE A 17 5.58 10.12 -11.13
C PHE A 17 5.95 11.48 -11.72
N ILE A 18 5.17 12.00 -12.68
CA ILE A 18 5.32 13.39 -13.15
C ILE A 18 5.11 14.38 -12.00
N TRP A 19 4.07 14.17 -11.19
CA TRP A 19 3.80 15.03 -10.03
C TRP A 19 4.97 14.99 -9.02
N LYS A 20 5.50 13.80 -8.70
CA LYS A 20 6.68 13.64 -7.83
C LYS A 20 7.92 14.35 -8.39
N ALA A 21 8.22 14.18 -9.67
CA ALA A 21 9.36 14.82 -10.33
C ALA A 21 9.25 16.36 -10.29
N ARG A 22 8.06 16.90 -10.56
CA ARG A 22 7.80 18.35 -10.46
C ARG A 22 7.98 18.88 -9.05
N ASN A 23 7.52 18.14 -8.03
CA ASN A 23 7.70 18.54 -6.64
C ASN A 23 9.16 18.49 -6.21
N LYS A 24 9.91 17.45 -6.59
CA LYS A 24 11.36 17.39 -6.33
C LYS A 24 12.08 18.59 -6.92
N LYS A 25 11.74 18.99 -8.15
CA LYS A 25 12.30 20.20 -8.76
C LYS A 25 11.91 21.47 -8.01
N ALA A 26 10.64 21.61 -7.64
CA ALA A 26 10.12 22.81 -6.98
C ALA A 26 10.65 23.01 -5.55
N PHE A 27 10.80 21.92 -4.79
CA PHE A 27 11.16 21.99 -3.37
C PHE A 27 12.64 21.71 -3.11
N ASN A 28 13.29 20.89 -3.93
CA ASN A 28 14.68 20.46 -3.71
C ASN A 28 15.64 20.98 -4.79
N GLY A 29 15.14 21.58 -5.88
CA GLY A 29 15.96 21.98 -7.03
C GLY A 29 16.51 20.81 -7.84
N GLU A 30 16.05 19.59 -7.57
CA GLU A 30 16.50 18.37 -8.26
C GLU A 30 15.78 18.22 -9.61
N GLU A 31 16.54 18.12 -10.71
CA GLU A 31 15.96 17.76 -12.00
C GLU A 31 15.94 16.24 -12.17
N VAL A 32 14.75 15.70 -12.40
CA VAL A 32 14.53 14.29 -12.72
C VAL A 32 14.31 14.17 -14.23
N SER A 33 15.05 13.26 -14.88
CA SER A 33 14.89 12.96 -16.30
C SER A 33 13.46 12.49 -16.61
N ALA A 34 12.90 12.98 -17.71
CA ALA A 34 11.58 12.56 -18.18
C ALA A 34 11.57 11.06 -18.56
N LEU A 35 12.69 10.56 -19.10
CA LEU A 35 12.85 9.14 -19.43
C LEU A 35 12.84 8.29 -18.16
N ASP A 36 13.61 8.68 -17.15
CA ASP A 36 13.67 7.96 -15.87
C ASP A 36 12.31 7.97 -15.18
N THR A 37 11.61 9.11 -15.22
CA THR A 37 10.25 9.25 -14.69
C THR A 37 9.28 8.26 -15.35
N ALA A 38 9.37 8.12 -16.68
CA ALA A 38 8.54 7.17 -17.42
C ALA A 38 8.90 5.71 -17.11
N GLN A 39 10.20 5.39 -17.05
CA GLN A 39 10.68 4.05 -16.73
C GLN A 39 10.26 3.62 -15.32
N TRP A 40 10.37 4.52 -14.32
CA TRP A 40 9.92 4.24 -12.96
C TRP A 40 8.41 4.03 -12.88
N ALA A 41 7.63 4.83 -13.60
CA ALA A 41 6.18 4.65 -13.64
C ALA A 41 5.77 3.28 -14.21
N LEU A 42 6.41 2.85 -15.31
CA LEU A 42 6.15 1.55 -15.92
C LEU A 42 6.58 0.39 -15.01
N SER A 43 7.79 0.47 -14.45
CA SER A 43 8.29 -0.53 -13.51
C SER A 43 7.38 -0.68 -12.28
N GLU A 44 6.90 0.44 -11.73
CA GLU A 44 6.00 0.41 -10.57
C GLU A 44 4.63 -0.18 -10.95
N THR A 45 4.15 0.09 -12.17
CA THR A 45 2.92 -0.52 -12.69
C THR A 45 3.04 -2.05 -12.72
N GLU A 46 4.15 -2.56 -13.26
CA GLU A 46 4.42 -4.00 -13.32
C GLU A 46 4.57 -4.61 -11.92
N CYS A 47 5.35 -3.98 -11.04
CA CYS A 47 5.53 -4.44 -9.66
C CYS A 47 4.20 -4.50 -8.91
N TRP A 48 3.36 -3.49 -9.05
CA TRP A 48 2.04 -3.47 -8.42
C TRP A 48 1.16 -4.59 -8.96
N LYS A 49 1.14 -4.81 -10.28
CA LYS A 49 0.38 -5.89 -10.92
C LYS A 49 0.82 -7.27 -10.41
N MET A 50 2.12 -7.50 -10.32
CA MET A 50 2.66 -8.76 -9.76
C MET A 50 2.27 -8.94 -8.29
N ALA A 51 2.32 -7.88 -7.49
CA ALA A 51 1.91 -7.94 -6.08
C ALA A 51 0.43 -8.32 -5.92
N GLN A 52 -0.45 -7.86 -6.81
CA GLN A 52 -1.86 -8.27 -6.79
C GLN A 52 -2.04 -9.77 -7.10
N VAL A 53 -1.25 -10.32 -8.02
CA VAL A 53 -1.29 -11.76 -8.33
C VAL A 53 -0.84 -12.59 -7.11
N VAL A 54 0.27 -12.21 -6.47
CA VAL A 54 0.76 -12.89 -5.26
C VAL A 54 -0.29 -12.87 -4.14
N GLN A 55 -0.96 -11.73 -3.94
CA GLN A 55 -2.02 -11.64 -2.94
C GLN A 55 -3.19 -12.58 -3.28
N SER A 56 -3.65 -12.59 -4.53
CA SER A 56 -4.75 -13.47 -4.95
C SER A 56 -4.42 -14.97 -4.79
N THR A 57 -3.16 -15.37 -4.98
CA THR A 57 -2.74 -16.76 -4.76
C THR A 57 -2.75 -17.15 -3.29
N LEU A 58 -2.37 -16.24 -2.39
CA LEU A 58 -2.45 -16.49 -0.95
C LEU A 58 -3.92 -16.59 -0.48
N ASP A 59 -4.79 -15.75 -1.03
CA ASP A 59 -6.21 -15.74 -0.66
C ASP A 59 -6.97 -16.97 -1.23
N SER A 60 -6.60 -17.48 -2.42
CA SER A 60 -7.22 -18.68 -3.02
C SER A 60 -6.80 -20.00 -2.34
N ASP A 61 -5.60 -20.08 -1.78
CA ASP A 61 -5.15 -21.27 -1.03
C ASP A 61 -5.92 -21.44 0.31
N GLU A 62 -6.67 -20.43 0.75
CA GLU A 62 -7.54 -20.51 1.93
C GLU A 62 -8.96 -21.04 1.65
N GLU A 63 -9.35 -21.23 0.37
CA GLU A 63 -10.77 -21.40 0.00
C GLU A 63 -11.23 -22.84 -0.33
N THR A 64 -10.47 -23.88 0.04
CA THR A 64 -10.95 -25.28 -0.11
C THR A 64 -10.78 -26.09 1.17
N GLU A 65 -11.80 -26.09 2.05
CA GLU A 65 -12.24 -27.25 2.85
C GLU A 65 -13.57 -26.89 3.58
N PRO A 66 -14.71 -27.55 3.29
CA PRO A 66 -15.95 -27.33 4.03
C PRO A 66 -16.03 -28.20 5.30
N THR A 67 -16.17 -27.52 6.44
CA THR A 67 -16.79 -27.99 7.70
C THR A 67 -16.16 -29.19 8.42
N ALA A 68 -15.31 -28.88 9.40
CA ALA A 68 -15.45 -29.44 10.75
C ALA A 68 -14.93 -28.40 11.76
N GLU A 69 -15.77 -28.05 12.72
CA GLU A 69 -15.45 -27.20 13.86
C GLU A 69 -14.14 -27.62 14.53
N ALA A 70 -13.13 -26.77 14.41
CA ALA A 70 -12.08 -26.65 15.40
C ALA A 70 -11.62 -25.21 15.38
N GLU A 71 -11.89 -24.51 16.47
CA GLU A 71 -11.40 -23.19 16.82
C GLU A 71 -9.89 -23.08 16.51
N ARG A 72 -9.55 -22.61 15.31
CA ARG A 72 -8.21 -22.11 15.03
C ARG A 72 -8.32 -20.59 15.08
N GLY A 73 -8.19 -20.09 16.30
CA GLY A 73 -8.18 -18.68 16.62
C GLY A 73 -7.27 -17.89 15.68
N ASN A 74 -7.68 -16.66 15.39
CA ASN A 74 -6.90 -15.67 14.68
C ASN A 74 -5.43 -15.75 15.12
N ARG A 75 -4.54 -16.25 14.26
CA ARG A 75 -3.10 -16.37 14.56
C ARG A 75 -2.35 -15.03 14.50
N TRP A 76 -3.09 -13.94 14.66
CA TRP A 76 -2.58 -12.59 14.70
C TRP A 76 -2.86 -12.03 16.09
N PRO A 77 -1.85 -11.52 16.82
CA PRO A 77 -2.08 -10.93 18.13
C PRO A 77 -3.02 -9.74 17.96
N ILE A 78 -4.24 -9.88 18.47
CA ILE A 78 -5.22 -8.79 18.49
C ILE A 78 -4.81 -7.89 19.65
N CYS A 79 -4.45 -6.63 19.40
CA CYS A 79 -4.23 -5.67 20.48
C CYS A 79 -5.38 -4.67 20.58
N ASN A 80 -5.82 -4.40 21.80
CA ASN A 80 -6.59 -3.21 22.09
C ASN A 80 -5.62 -2.04 22.24
N THR A 81 -5.92 -0.91 21.62
CA THR A 81 -5.11 0.31 21.73
C THR A 81 -5.99 1.43 22.28
N ASP A 82 -5.47 2.19 23.23
CA ASP A 82 -6.13 3.38 23.77
C ASP A 82 -5.16 4.55 23.87
N ALA A 83 -5.68 5.76 23.65
CA ALA A 83 -4.90 6.99 23.67
C ALA A 83 -5.64 8.07 24.46
N SER A 84 -4.89 8.79 25.29
CA SER A 84 -5.39 9.92 26.06
C SER A 84 -4.52 11.14 25.83
N TRP A 85 -5.13 12.32 25.76
CA TRP A 85 -4.42 13.59 25.62
C TRP A 85 -4.95 14.62 26.61
N ASP A 86 -4.04 15.40 27.18
CA ASP A 86 -4.35 16.54 28.03
C ASP A 86 -3.89 17.83 27.34
N LYS A 87 -4.88 18.68 27.02
CA LYS A 87 -4.65 19.97 26.36
C LYS A 87 -3.92 20.96 27.26
N ASN A 88 -4.12 20.88 28.59
CA ASN A 88 -3.51 21.76 29.56
C ASN A 88 -2.05 21.38 29.82
N ALA A 89 -1.78 20.08 29.93
CA ALA A 89 -0.43 19.55 30.11
C ALA A 89 0.37 19.43 28.78
N LYS A 90 -0.26 19.67 27.63
CA LYS A 90 0.31 19.51 26.28
C LYS A 90 0.98 18.14 26.07
N CYS A 91 0.43 17.11 26.69
CA CYS A 91 0.96 15.76 26.62
C CYS A 91 -0.12 14.80 26.09
N ALA A 92 0.35 13.69 25.52
CA ALA A 92 -0.48 12.58 25.12
C ALA A 92 0.21 11.27 25.52
N GLY A 93 -0.60 10.29 25.91
CA GLY A 93 -0.18 8.93 26.22
C GLY A 93 -0.87 7.94 25.28
N LEU A 94 -0.14 6.89 24.92
CA LEU A 94 -0.63 5.76 24.13
C LEU A 94 -0.35 4.48 24.90
N SER A 95 -1.30 3.56 24.92
CA SER A 95 -1.14 2.23 25.51
C SER A 95 -1.73 1.17 24.59
N PHE A 96 -1.17 -0.04 24.67
CA PHE A 96 -1.71 -1.22 24.00
C PHE A 96 -1.70 -2.42 24.95
N VAL A 97 -2.70 -3.28 24.82
CA VAL A 97 -2.84 -4.52 25.57
C VAL A 97 -3.09 -5.66 24.58
N PRO A 98 -2.19 -6.65 24.49
CA PRO A 98 -2.45 -7.87 23.73
C PRO A 98 -3.65 -8.61 24.31
N LYS A 99 -4.55 -9.08 23.46
CA LYS A 99 -5.54 -10.09 23.83
C LYS A 99 -4.93 -11.47 23.62
N GLU A 100 -5.01 -12.29 24.66
CA GLU A 100 -4.72 -13.73 24.60
C GLU A 100 -5.78 -14.47 23.78
#